data_AF-A0A7V5T5C7-F1
#
_entry.id   AF-A0A7V5T5C7-F1
#
_cell.length_a   1.000
_cell.length_b   1.000
_cell.length_c   1.000
_cell.angle_alpha   90.00
_cell.angle_beta   90.00
_cell.angle_gamma   90.00
#
_symmetry.space_group_name_H-M   'P 1'
#
loop_
_entity.id
_entity.type
_entity.pdbx_description
1 polymer ?
#
loop_
_entity_poly.entity_id
_entity_poly.type
_entity_poly.pdbx_seq_one_letter_code
_entity_poly.pdbx_strand_id
1 'polypeptide(L)'
;MLLLAGLCALFFFYRLGAMALIGPDEPRYAQVAREMLARRDPITPTIGGQPWLEKPALAYWLMALSMRIFGVSEFAARFPSAFLATLLAFLIYGVGRRVHSPLYGVFAACCFIVNPMSFGFARGATTDMPLSATLAAGLCLSFLALQEAIPSKRSWLFSGACFCFGLAVLAKGLIGIFFPVVIVSSYLLFRRCAAILNGLGLARGSLILLLVCASWYGPMLARHGWTFVDEFFLQHHIERYVTERFRHPGPIYYYLPVLLVGAFPWTPLLISA
;
A
#
# COMPACT_ATOMS: atom_id res chain seq x y z
N MET A 1 -7.86 -12.22 19.43
CA MET A 1 -6.57 -11.50 19.20
C MET A 1 -5.41 -12.47 19.06
N LEU A 2 -5.21 -13.38 20.03
CA LEU A 2 -4.15 -14.42 19.94
C LEU A 2 -4.25 -15.30 18.68
N LEU A 3 -5.48 -15.71 18.29
CA LEU A 3 -5.70 -16.46 17.05
C LEU A 3 -5.15 -15.72 15.81
N LEU A 4 -5.53 -14.45 15.61
CA LEU A 4 -5.09 -13.67 14.46
C LEU A 4 -3.58 -13.44 14.47
N ALA A 5 -3.00 -13.17 15.64
CA ALA A 5 -1.56 -13.04 15.79
C ALA A 5 -0.83 -14.35 15.42
N GLY A 6 -1.34 -15.50 15.89
CA GLY A 6 -0.81 -16.83 15.56
C GLY A 6 -0.91 -17.14 14.07
N LEU A 7 -2.04 -16.81 13.42
CA LEU A 7 -2.21 -16.97 11.98
C LEU A 7 -1.27 -16.06 11.18
N CYS A 8 -1.11 -14.79 11.56
CA CYS A 8 -0.15 -13.89 10.91
C CYS A 8 1.29 -14.39 11.09
N ALA A 9 1.66 -14.86 12.29
CA ALA A 9 2.97 -15.45 12.55
C ALA A 9 3.23 -16.66 11.64
N LEU A 10 2.24 -17.55 11.49
CA LEU A 10 2.34 -18.73 10.65
C LEU A 10 2.39 -18.38 9.16
N PHE A 11 1.46 -17.58 8.66
CA PHE A 11 1.33 -17.32 7.21
C PHE A 11 2.34 -16.27 6.72
N PHE A 12 2.53 -15.19 7.45
CA PHE A 12 3.35 -14.07 6.98
C PHE A 12 4.81 -14.16 7.43
N PHE A 13 5.13 -14.76 8.59
CA PHE A 13 6.49 -14.73 9.13
C PHE A 13 7.22 -16.09 9.13
N TYR A 14 6.50 -17.22 9.15
CA TYR A 14 7.15 -18.53 9.19
C TYR A 14 8.09 -18.70 7.99
N ARG A 15 9.38 -18.94 8.30
CA ARG A 15 10.46 -19.11 7.31
C ARG A 15 10.53 -17.99 6.25
N LEU A 16 10.23 -16.74 6.63
CA LEU A 16 10.16 -15.61 5.69
C LEU A 16 11.46 -15.36 4.91
N GLY A 17 12.62 -15.57 5.54
CA GLY A 17 13.94 -15.44 4.91
C GLY A 17 14.55 -16.74 4.41
N ALA A 18 13.81 -17.86 4.37
CA ALA A 18 14.41 -19.17 4.11
C ALA A 18 14.66 -19.47 2.62
N MET A 19 14.13 -18.66 1.72
CA MET A 19 14.32 -18.76 0.27
C MET A 19 14.95 -17.48 -0.24
N ALA A 20 15.82 -17.60 -1.25
CA ALA A 20 16.41 -16.48 -1.96
C ALA A 20 15.33 -15.52 -2.51
N LEU A 21 15.72 -14.29 -2.82
CA LEU A 21 14.84 -13.32 -3.47
C LEU A 21 14.42 -13.82 -4.86
N ILE A 22 13.14 -13.70 -5.18
CA ILE A 22 12.52 -14.32 -6.36
C ILE A 22 12.09 -13.26 -7.36
N GLY A 23 12.20 -13.60 -8.65
CA GLY A 23 11.74 -12.75 -9.73
C GLY A 23 12.58 -11.48 -9.89
N PRO A 24 12.16 -10.56 -10.76
CA PRO A 24 12.91 -9.33 -11.01
C PRO A 24 12.75 -8.30 -9.90
N ASP A 25 11.61 -8.29 -9.21
CA ASP A 25 11.22 -7.20 -8.31
C ASP A 25 11.94 -7.27 -6.96
N GLU A 26 11.91 -8.42 -6.28
CA GLU A 26 12.50 -8.53 -4.94
C GLU A 26 14.00 -8.21 -4.91
N PRO A 27 14.85 -8.79 -5.79
CA PRO A 27 16.27 -8.48 -5.78
C PRO A 27 16.55 -7.00 -6.08
N ARG A 28 15.79 -6.39 -7.00
CA ARG A 28 15.96 -4.97 -7.35
C ARG A 28 15.61 -4.07 -6.17
N TYR A 29 14.44 -4.24 -5.57
CA TYR A 29 14.00 -3.38 -4.47
C TYR A 29 14.85 -3.57 -3.22
N ALA A 30 15.24 -4.81 -2.91
CA ALA A 30 16.18 -5.09 -1.82
C ALA A 30 17.55 -4.48 -2.07
N GLN A 31 18.06 -4.55 -3.31
CA GLN A 31 19.32 -3.91 -3.70
C GLN A 31 19.27 -2.39 -3.53
N VAL A 32 18.20 -1.76 -4.01
CA VAL A 32 18.00 -0.31 -3.88
C VAL A 32 17.98 0.10 -2.40
N ALA A 33 17.21 -0.61 -1.57
CA ALA A 33 17.16 -0.36 -0.14
C ALA A 33 18.53 -0.53 0.54
N ARG A 34 19.29 -1.56 0.15
CA ARG A 34 20.66 -1.80 0.64
C ARG A 34 21.61 -0.67 0.25
N GLU A 35 21.56 -0.20 -0.99
CA GLU A 35 22.40 0.91 -1.45
C GLU A 35 22.05 2.23 -0.76
N MET A 36 20.75 2.52 -0.58
CA MET A 36 20.30 3.70 0.18
C MET A 36 20.81 3.66 1.63
N LEU A 37 20.74 2.49 2.28
CA LEU A 37 21.27 2.28 3.63
C LEU A 37 22.79 2.49 3.68
N ALA A 38 23.53 1.91 2.74
CA ALA A 38 24.99 1.99 2.69
C ALA A 38 25.48 3.43 2.42
N ARG A 39 24.82 4.14 1.50
CA ARG A 39 25.15 5.53 1.14
C ARG A 39 24.66 6.55 2.17
N ARG A 40 23.78 6.14 3.10
CA ARG A 40 23.07 7.04 4.04
C ARG A 40 22.31 8.16 3.31
N ASP A 41 21.83 7.86 2.11
CA ASP A 41 21.03 8.78 1.28
C ASP A 41 19.60 8.24 1.17
N PRO A 42 18.65 8.76 1.97
CA PRO A 42 17.26 8.32 1.91
C PRO A 42 16.50 8.93 0.72
N ILE A 43 17.10 9.84 -0.05
CA ILE A 43 16.38 10.56 -1.09
C ILE A 43 16.50 9.84 -2.43
N THR A 44 17.72 9.66 -2.95
CA THR A 44 17.91 9.15 -4.32
C THR A 44 18.00 7.63 -4.31
N PRO A 45 17.04 6.88 -4.88
CA PRO A 45 17.18 5.43 -5.05
C PRO A 45 18.25 5.15 -6.11
N THR A 46 19.10 4.16 -5.88
CA THR A 46 20.11 3.72 -6.85
C THR A 46 20.13 2.21 -7.00
N ILE A 47 20.49 1.75 -8.19
CA ILE A 47 20.81 0.35 -8.45
C ILE A 47 22.12 0.27 -9.24
N GLY A 48 23.09 -0.49 -8.74
CA GLY A 48 24.44 -0.50 -9.30
C GLY A 48 25.12 0.87 -9.26
N GLY A 49 24.76 1.71 -8.28
CA GLY A 49 25.26 3.08 -8.16
C GLY A 49 24.65 4.11 -9.11
N GLN A 50 23.77 3.69 -10.04
CA GLN A 50 23.07 4.60 -10.94
C GLN A 50 21.70 4.99 -10.39
N PRO A 51 21.21 6.22 -10.60
CA PRO A 51 19.86 6.62 -10.21
C PRO A 51 18.79 5.66 -10.78
N TRP A 52 17.85 5.26 -9.93
CA TRP A 52 16.75 4.38 -10.29
C TRP A 52 15.42 5.05 -9.96
N LEU A 53 14.90 5.85 -10.90
CA LEU A 53 13.80 6.79 -10.67
C LEU A 53 12.42 6.22 -11.03
N GLU A 54 12.22 4.91 -10.81
CA GLU A 54 10.98 4.23 -11.22
C GLU A 54 9.85 4.27 -10.17
N LYS A 55 10.21 4.24 -8.88
CA LYS A 55 9.28 4.05 -7.76
C LYS A 55 9.60 5.00 -6.61
N PRO A 56 8.58 5.46 -5.88
CA PRO A 56 8.79 6.30 -4.72
C PRO A 56 9.30 5.51 -3.51
N ALA A 57 9.79 6.23 -2.49
CA ALA A 57 10.74 5.66 -1.54
C ALA A 57 10.16 4.86 -0.37
N LEU A 58 8.85 4.80 -0.13
CA LEU A 58 8.34 4.20 1.11
C LEU A 58 8.76 2.73 1.27
N ALA A 59 8.65 1.93 0.20
CA ALA A 59 9.08 0.53 0.26
C ALA A 59 10.58 0.41 0.58
N TYR A 60 11.41 1.26 -0.05
CA TYR A 60 12.85 1.28 0.20
C TYR A 60 13.20 1.73 1.61
N TRP A 61 12.53 2.75 2.14
CA TRP A 61 12.73 3.23 3.51
C TRP A 61 12.41 2.14 4.53
N LEU A 62 11.30 1.44 4.34
CA LEU A 62 10.89 0.37 5.23
C LEU A 62 11.88 -0.81 5.18
N MET A 63 12.32 -1.21 3.99
CA MET A 63 13.32 -2.26 3.81
C MET A 63 14.69 -1.85 4.38
N ALA A 64 15.16 -0.64 4.10
CA ALA A 64 16.43 -0.12 4.61
C ALA A 64 16.42 -0.03 6.14
N LEU A 65 15.31 0.42 6.74
CA LEU A 65 15.14 0.42 8.20
C LEU A 65 15.15 -1.00 8.76
N SER A 66 14.46 -1.95 8.11
CA SER A 66 14.46 -3.35 8.52
C SER A 66 15.85 -3.97 8.43
N MET A 67 16.60 -3.72 7.34
CA MET A 67 17.99 -4.15 7.18
C MET A 67 18.92 -3.53 8.20
N ARG A 68 18.66 -2.29 8.64
CA ARG A 68 19.41 -1.66 9.74
C ARG A 68 19.19 -2.36 11.08
N ILE A 69 18.00 -2.89 11.32
CA ILE A 69 17.61 -3.54 12.59
C ILE A 69 18.04 -5.02 12.61
N PHE A 70 17.76 -5.76 11.55
CA PHE A 70 17.93 -7.22 11.49
C PHE A 70 19.16 -7.68 10.69
N GLY A 71 19.90 -6.74 10.10
CA GLY A 71 20.97 -7.03 9.15
C GLY A 71 20.45 -7.25 7.72
N VAL A 72 21.33 -7.06 6.74
CA VAL A 72 21.00 -7.24 5.32
C VAL A 72 20.77 -8.73 5.05
N SER A 73 19.51 -9.09 4.77
CA SER A 73 19.07 -10.46 4.53
C SER A 73 17.72 -10.48 3.79
N GLU A 74 17.33 -11.65 3.28
CA GLU A 74 16.01 -11.90 2.68
C GLU A 74 14.89 -11.67 3.70
N PHE A 75 15.12 -12.08 4.96
CA PHE A 75 14.19 -11.82 6.05
C PHE A 75 13.94 -10.31 6.20
N ALA A 76 15.00 -9.52 6.29
CA ALA A 76 14.89 -8.06 6.47
C ALA A 76 14.24 -7.37 5.25
N ALA A 77 14.48 -7.86 4.03
CA ALA A 77 13.83 -7.33 2.83
C ALA A 77 12.31 -7.57 2.83
N ARG A 78 11.85 -8.72 3.33
CA ARG A 78 10.42 -9.12 3.31
C ARG A 78 9.67 -8.76 4.59
N PHE A 79 10.37 -8.55 5.71
CA PHE A 79 9.76 -8.25 7.02
C PHE A 79 8.78 -7.07 6.98
N PRO A 80 9.06 -5.94 6.29
CA PRO A 80 8.11 -4.85 6.20
C PRO A 80 6.75 -5.23 5.60
N SER A 81 6.75 -6.02 4.52
CA SER A 81 5.51 -6.48 3.89
C SER A 81 4.71 -7.36 4.84
N ALA A 82 5.37 -8.30 5.53
CA ALA A 82 4.71 -9.19 6.50
C ALA A 82 4.13 -8.40 7.68
N PHE A 83 4.85 -7.40 8.15
CA PHE A 83 4.40 -6.50 9.21
C PHE A 83 3.19 -5.66 8.78
N LEU A 84 3.24 -5.04 7.59
CA LEU A 84 2.13 -4.25 7.06
C LEU A 84 0.89 -5.09 6.77
N ALA A 85 1.06 -6.31 6.26
CA ALA A 85 -0.04 -7.27 6.09
C ALA A 85 -0.68 -7.64 7.44
N THR A 86 0.13 -7.79 8.49
CA THR A 86 -0.36 -8.03 9.85
C THR A 86 -1.18 -6.85 10.36
N LEU A 87 -0.67 -5.61 10.22
CA LEU A 87 -1.42 -4.41 10.59
C LEU A 87 -2.74 -4.31 9.83
N LEU A 88 -2.73 -4.61 8.53
CA LEU A 88 -3.93 -4.63 7.71
C LEU A 88 -4.94 -5.70 8.18
N ALA A 89 -4.50 -6.91 8.54
CA ALA A 89 -5.37 -7.95 9.06
C ALA A 89 -6.08 -7.50 10.37
N PHE A 90 -5.35 -6.86 11.28
CA PHE A 90 -5.94 -6.31 12.52
C PHE A 90 -6.88 -5.13 12.24
N LEU A 91 -6.58 -4.31 11.23
CA LEU A 91 -7.49 -3.25 10.81
C LEU A 91 -8.80 -3.82 10.25
N ILE A 92 -8.72 -4.84 9.38
CA ILE A 92 -9.89 -5.54 8.83
C ILE A 92 -10.74 -6.11 9.97
N TYR A 93 -10.11 -6.75 10.96
CA TYR A 93 -10.82 -7.19 12.16
C TYR A 93 -11.51 -6.02 12.88
N GLY A 94 -10.79 -4.91 13.10
CA GLY A 94 -11.31 -3.75 13.81
C GLY A 94 -12.52 -3.12 13.13
N VAL A 95 -12.48 -3.00 11.80
CA VAL A 95 -13.58 -2.49 10.99
C VAL A 95 -14.74 -3.47 10.97
N GLY A 96 -14.49 -4.76 10.69
CA GLY A 96 -15.52 -5.79 10.65
C GLY A 96 -16.26 -5.95 12.00
N ARG A 97 -15.51 -5.84 13.11
CA ARG A 97 -16.10 -5.82 14.46
C ARG A 97 -17.08 -4.67 14.65
N ARG A 98 -16.75 -3.50 14.10
CA ARG A 98 -17.52 -2.27 14.28
C ARG A 98 -18.74 -2.20 13.37
N VAL A 99 -18.63 -2.77 12.17
CA VAL A 99 -19.70 -2.80 11.17
C VAL A 99 -20.75 -3.85 11.52
N HIS A 100 -20.34 -4.99 12.06
CA HIS A 100 -21.26 -6.11 12.27
C HIS A 100 -21.08 -6.76 13.65
N SER A 101 -20.04 -7.57 13.84
CA SER A 101 -19.80 -8.28 15.11
C SER A 101 -18.35 -8.70 15.27
N PRO A 102 -17.88 -8.99 16.51
CA PRO A 102 -16.52 -9.50 16.73
C PRO A 102 -16.20 -10.74 15.90
N LEU A 103 -17.15 -11.67 15.77
CA LEU A 103 -16.99 -12.88 14.97
C LEU A 103 -16.84 -12.57 13.48
N TYR A 104 -17.64 -11.64 12.96
CA TYR A 104 -17.53 -11.17 11.57
C TYR A 104 -16.15 -10.55 11.30
N GLY A 105 -15.65 -9.73 12.21
CA GLY A 105 -14.30 -9.17 12.12
C GLY A 105 -13.22 -10.25 12.09
N VAL A 106 -13.33 -11.29 12.94
CA VAL A 106 -12.37 -12.41 12.94
C VAL A 106 -12.41 -13.14 11.60
N PHE A 107 -13.62 -13.45 11.12
CA PHE A 107 -13.79 -14.15 9.84
C PHE A 107 -13.21 -13.35 8.67
N ALA A 108 -13.53 -12.06 8.56
CA ALA A 108 -13.00 -11.18 7.52
C ALA A 108 -11.45 -11.11 7.54
N ALA A 109 -10.85 -11.00 8.73
CA ALA A 109 -9.39 -11.00 8.87
C ALA A 109 -8.77 -12.36 8.50
N CYS A 110 -9.40 -13.48 8.89
CA CYS A 110 -8.96 -14.81 8.48
C CYS A 110 -9.03 -14.98 6.96
N CYS A 111 -10.09 -14.48 6.32
CA CYS A 111 -10.20 -14.49 4.86
C CYS A 111 -9.03 -13.77 4.21
N PHE A 112 -8.67 -12.59 4.72
CA PHE A 112 -7.51 -11.86 4.24
C PHE A 112 -6.18 -12.59 4.50
N ILE A 113 -5.97 -13.19 5.67
CA ILE A 113 -4.70 -13.86 6.01
C ILE A 113 -4.44 -15.10 5.16
N VAL A 114 -5.48 -15.91 4.93
CA VAL A 114 -5.38 -17.20 4.23
C VAL A 114 -5.54 -17.05 2.71
N ASN A 115 -5.93 -15.86 2.23
CA ASN A 115 -6.00 -15.55 0.81
C ASN A 115 -4.59 -15.65 0.15
N PRO A 116 -4.41 -16.45 -0.92
CA PRO A 116 -3.15 -16.66 -1.62
C PRO A 116 -2.47 -15.37 -2.11
N MET A 117 -3.25 -14.39 -2.57
CA MET A 117 -2.72 -13.10 -3.02
C MET A 117 -2.15 -12.32 -1.86
N SER A 118 -2.89 -12.21 -0.75
CA SER A 118 -2.41 -11.57 0.48
C SER A 118 -1.19 -12.28 1.03
N PHE A 119 -1.21 -13.61 1.08
CA PHE A 119 -0.08 -14.44 1.51
C PHE A 119 1.16 -14.19 0.65
N GLY A 120 1.01 -14.21 -0.68
CA GLY A 120 2.11 -13.97 -1.61
C GLY A 120 2.72 -12.58 -1.43
N PHE A 121 1.91 -11.53 -1.46
CA PHE A 121 2.40 -10.15 -1.33
C PHE A 121 2.87 -9.80 0.09
N ALA A 122 2.30 -10.40 1.14
CA ALA A 122 2.80 -10.24 2.51
C ALA A 122 4.22 -10.79 2.67
N ARG A 123 4.56 -11.84 1.90
CA ARG A 123 5.88 -12.47 1.91
C ARG A 123 6.81 -11.91 0.84
N GLY A 124 6.32 -11.01 -0.01
CA GLY A 124 7.08 -10.42 -1.10
C GLY A 124 7.81 -9.14 -0.70
N ALA A 125 9.09 -9.01 -1.03
CA ALA A 125 9.83 -7.74 -0.91
C ALA A 125 9.47 -6.79 -2.08
N THR A 126 8.20 -6.35 -2.14
CA THR A 126 7.64 -5.56 -3.25
C THR A 126 6.92 -4.30 -2.75
N THR A 127 6.58 -3.41 -3.68
CA THR A 127 5.80 -2.19 -3.39
C THR A 127 4.31 -2.45 -3.10
N ASP A 128 3.81 -3.64 -3.42
CA ASP A 128 2.39 -3.96 -3.48
C ASP A 128 1.73 -4.05 -2.10
N MET A 129 2.39 -4.70 -1.13
CA MET A 129 1.86 -4.77 0.23
C MET A 129 1.92 -3.41 0.96
N PRO A 130 3.01 -2.61 0.85
CA PRO A 130 3.00 -1.22 1.33
C PRO A 130 1.87 -0.37 0.76
N LEU A 131 1.63 -0.44 -0.55
CA LEU A 131 0.49 0.24 -1.18
C LEU A 131 -0.83 -0.28 -0.61
N SER A 132 -1.03 -1.60 -0.62
CA SER A 132 -2.30 -2.21 -0.23
C SER A 132 -2.69 -1.89 1.21
N ALA A 133 -1.74 -2.01 2.14
CA ALA A 133 -1.96 -1.71 3.56
C ALA A 133 -2.28 -0.23 3.80
N THR A 134 -1.53 0.69 3.19
CA THR A 134 -1.74 2.13 3.37
C THR A 134 -3.00 2.62 2.66
N LEU A 135 -3.28 2.14 1.45
CA LEU A 135 -4.50 2.44 0.72
C LEU A 135 -5.74 1.92 1.47
N ALA A 136 -5.75 0.66 1.88
CA ALA A 136 -6.85 0.09 2.64
C ALA A 136 -7.04 0.80 3.99
N ALA A 137 -5.96 1.15 4.69
CA ALA A 137 -6.05 1.96 5.90
C ALA A 137 -6.71 3.31 5.67
N GLY A 138 -6.33 4.02 4.62
CA GLY A 138 -6.96 5.28 4.26
C GLY A 138 -8.44 5.12 3.89
N LEU A 139 -8.80 4.06 3.17
CA LEU A 139 -10.20 3.78 2.82
C LEU A 139 -11.04 3.43 4.05
N CYS A 140 -10.52 2.60 4.96
CA CYS A 140 -11.19 2.28 6.22
C CYS A 140 -11.39 3.52 7.10
N LEU A 141 -10.37 4.36 7.24
CA LEU A 141 -10.48 5.62 7.99
C LEU A 141 -11.46 6.60 7.34
N SER A 142 -11.47 6.66 6.00
CA SER A 142 -12.46 7.44 5.25
C SER A 142 -13.88 6.94 5.53
N PHE A 143 -14.10 5.63 5.45
CA PHE A 143 -15.40 5.01 5.74
C PHE A 143 -15.87 5.26 7.18
N LEU A 144 -14.96 5.19 8.16
CA LEU A 144 -15.27 5.51 9.55
C LEU A 144 -15.56 7.01 9.74
N ALA A 145 -14.82 7.89 9.08
CA ALA A 145 -15.09 9.33 9.11
C ALA A 145 -16.49 9.66 8.58
N LEU A 146 -16.91 9.01 7.49
CA LEU A 146 -18.23 9.20 6.88
C LEU A 146 -19.39 8.70 7.75
N GLN A 147 -19.13 7.84 8.74
CA GLN A 147 -20.14 7.38 9.71
C GLN A 147 -20.08 8.14 11.03
N GLU A 148 -19.03 8.90 11.28
CA GLU A 148 -18.83 9.58 12.54
C GLU A 148 -19.74 10.82 12.63
N ALA A 149 -20.54 10.90 13.70
CA ALA A 149 -21.47 11.99 13.93
C ALA A 149 -20.76 13.24 14.48
N ILE A 150 -19.69 13.06 15.27
CA ILE A 150 -18.98 14.17 15.91
C ILE A 150 -18.03 14.83 14.90
N PRO A 151 -18.23 16.12 14.52
CA PRO A 151 -17.44 16.76 13.45
C PRO A 151 -15.92 16.77 13.70
N SER A 152 -15.49 16.99 14.94
CA SER A 152 -14.06 17.01 15.28
C SER A 152 -13.42 15.64 15.09
N LYS A 153 -14.07 14.57 15.55
CA LYS A 153 -13.62 13.18 15.37
C LYS A 153 -13.64 12.77 13.89
N ARG A 154 -14.71 13.12 13.17
CA ARG A 154 -14.84 12.93 11.72
C ARG A 154 -13.63 13.54 10.99
N SER A 155 -13.32 14.80 11.28
CA SER A 155 -12.20 15.47 10.64
C SER A 155 -10.86 14.84 10.99
N TRP A 156 -10.66 14.36 12.21
CA TRP A 156 -9.44 13.66 12.62
C TRP A 156 -9.26 12.32 11.91
N LEU A 157 -10.34 11.52 11.80
CA LEU A 157 -10.32 10.28 11.05
C LEU A 157 -9.98 10.53 9.57
N PHE A 158 -10.59 11.54 8.96
CA PHE A 158 -10.29 11.89 7.57
C PHE A 158 -8.86 12.42 7.38
N SER A 159 -8.32 13.16 8.36
CA SER A 159 -6.92 13.57 8.34
C SER A 159 -5.95 12.37 8.44
N GLY A 160 -6.30 11.37 9.26
CA GLY A 160 -5.60 10.09 9.27
C GLY A 160 -5.70 9.35 7.94
N ALA A 161 -6.86 9.39 7.27
CA ALA A 161 -7.01 8.82 5.94
C ALA A 161 -6.09 9.47 4.92
N CYS A 162 -6.04 10.81 4.89
CA CYS A 162 -5.15 11.57 4.01
C CYS A 162 -3.66 11.28 4.27
N PHE A 163 -3.27 11.08 5.53
CA PHE A 163 -1.92 10.62 5.87
C PHE A 163 -1.63 9.26 5.24
N CYS A 164 -2.53 8.29 5.39
CA CYS A 164 -2.40 6.96 4.79
C CYS A 164 -2.37 7.01 3.25
N PHE A 165 -3.18 7.87 2.62
CA PHE A 165 -3.12 8.08 1.17
C PHE A 165 -1.81 8.72 0.72
N GLY A 166 -1.25 9.66 1.49
CA GLY A 166 0.10 10.17 1.24
C GLY A 166 1.16 9.07 1.29
N LEU A 167 1.08 8.15 2.26
CA LEU A 167 1.95 6.97 2.31
C LEU A 167 1.72 6.03 1.11
N ALA A 168 0.48 5.84 0.67
CA ALA A 168 0.17 5.06 -0.54
C ALA A 168 0.81 5.67 -1.80
N VAL A 169 0.86 7.01 -1.89
CA VAL A 169 1.56 7.71 -2.96
C VAL A 169 3.08 7.51 -2.85
N LEU A 170 3.63 7.53 -1.63
CA LEU A 170 5.05 7.20 -1.43
C LEU A 170 5.37 5.72 -1.65
N ALA A 171 4.37 4.83 -1.65
CA ALA A 171 4.55 3.40 -1.94
C ALA A 171 4.63 3.11 -3.43
N LYS A 172 3.71 3.66 -4.23
CA LYS A 172 3.57 3.29 -5.65
C LYS A 172 3.06 4.40 -6.57
N GLY A 173 3.13 5.66 -6.13
CA GLY A 173 2.86 6.83 -6.96
C GLY A 173 1.39 7.24 -7.02
N LEU A 174 0.98 7.90 -8.10
CA LEU A 174 -0.31 8.61 -8.20
C LEU A 174 -1.55 7.74 -7.99
N ILE A 175 -1.43 6.41 -8.13
CA ILE A 175 -2.52 5.47 -7.82
C ILE A 175 -2.98 5.55 -6.36
N GLY A 176 -2.09 5.98 -5.45
CA GLY A 176 -2.42 6.25 -4.05
C GLY A 176 -3.37 7.44 -3.83
N ILE A 177 -3.60 8.28 -4.86
CA ILE A 177 -4.63 9.34 -4.86
C ILE A 177 -5.79 8.98 -5.78
N PHE A 178 -5.49 8.44 -6.96
CA PHE A 178 -6.51 8.11 -7.96
C PHE A 178 -7.61 7.20 -7.41
N PHE A 179 -7.23 6.06 -6.81
CA PHE A 179 -8.22 5.11 -6.29
C PHE A 179 -9.04 5.70 -5.12
N PRO A 180 -8.44 6.36 -4.11
CA PRO A 180 -9.22 7.02 -3.07
C PRO A 180 -10.22 8.04 -3.59
N VAL A 181 -9.81 8.89 -4.54
CA VAL A 181 -10.70 9.90 -5.11
C VAL A 181 -11.86 9.23 -5.83
N VAL A 182 -11.60 8.24 -6.69
CA VAL A 182 -12.65 7.53 -7.43
C VAL A 182 -13.59 6.80 -6.47
N ILE A 183 -13.07 6.04 -5.52
CA ILE A 183 -13.87 5.20 -4.61
C ILE A 183 -14.71 6.07 -3.67
N VAL A 184 -14.11 7.06 -3.00
CA VAL A 184 -14.81 7.90 -2.04
C VAL A 184 -15.82 8.81 -2.74
N SER A 185 -15.47 9.41 -3.88
CA SER A 185 -16.41 10.27 -4.62
C SER A 185 -17.58 9.46 -5.18
N SER A 186 -17.34 8.26 -5.71
CA SER A 186 -18.41 7.37 -6.15
C SER A 186 -19.33 7.00 -5.00
N TYR A 187 -18.77 6.64 -3.84
CA TYR A 187 -19.57 6.34 -2.64
C TYR A 187 -20.45 7.53 -2.22
N LEU A 188 -19.90 8.75 -2.20
CA LEU A 188 -20.66 9.97 -1.84
C LEU A 188 -21.77 10.27 -2.86
N LEU A 189 -21.50 10.06 -4.15
CA LEU A 189 -22.47 10.23 -5.22
C LEU A 189 -23.64 9.23 -5.07
N PHE A 190 -23.33 7.94 -4.88
CA PHE A 190 -24.34 6.90 -4.69
C PHE A 190 -25.18 7.12 -3.42
N ARG A 191 -24.55 7.58 -2.33
CA ARG A 191 -25.25 7.88 -1.08
C ARG A 191 -25.97 9.22 -1.07
N ARG A 192 -25.73 10.08 -2.07
CA ARG A 192 -26.25 11.46 -2.16
C ARG A 192 -25.95 12.29 -0.90
N CYS A 193 -24.77 12.07 -0.30
CA CYS A 193 -24.37 12.69 0.97
C CYS A 193 -23.22 13.68 0.82
N ALA A 194 -23.17 14.45 -0.27
CA ALA A 194 -22.09 15.43 -0.51
C ALA A 194 -21.98 16.50 0.59
N ALA A 195 -23.08 16.80 1.30
CA ALA A 195 -23.08 17.72 2.44
C ALA A 195 -22.13 17.29 3.57
N ILE A 196 -21.79 16.00 3.66
CA ILE A 196 -20.87 15.46 4.68
C ILE A 196 -19.43 15.93 4.48
N LEU A 197 -19.10 16.44 3.28
CA LEU A 197 -17.81 17.06 2.98
C LEU A 197 -17.58 18.30 3.87
N ASN A 198 -18.66 18.98 4.26
CA ASN A 198 -18.62 20.04 5.27
C ASN A 198 -18.27 19.41 6.62
N GLY A 199 -17.08 19.75 7.13
CA GLY A 199 -16.57 19.21 8.40
C GLY A 199 -15.65 17.98 8.28
N LEU A 200 -15.31 17.51 7.07
CA LEU A 200 -14.19 16.56 6.92
C LEU A 200 -12.83 17.23 7.20
N GLY A 201 -12.75 18.56 7.10
CA GLY A 201 -11.49 19.29 7.18
C GLY A 201 -10.61 19.00 5.96
N LEU A 202 -11.20 19.10 4.76
CA LEU A 202 -10.53 18.81 3.48
C LEU A 202 -9.22 19.58 3.31
N ALA A 203 -9.17 20.85 3.71
CA ALA A 203 -7.94 21.65 3.64
C ALA A 203 -6.81 21.06 4.49
N ARG A 204 -7.12 20.69 5.75
CA ARG A 204 -6.15 20.04 6.65
C ARG A 204 -5.71 18.68 6.13
N GLY A 205 -6.67 17.85 5.69
CA GLY A 205 -6.38 16.54 5.10
C GLY A 205 -5.48 16.65 3.86
N SER A 206 -5.81 17.58 2.95
CA SER A 206 -5.02 17.84 1.75
C SER A 206 -3.62 18.33 2.10
N LEU A 207 -3.48 19.24 3.07
CA LEU A 207 -2.17 19.70 3.55
C LEU A 207 -1.34 18.53 4.10
N ILE A 208 -1.93 17.65 4.92
CA ILE A 208 -1.23 16.47 5.45
C ILE A 208 -0.75 15.56 4.33
N LEU A 209 -1.62 15.24 3.37
CA LEU A 209 -1.26 14.40 2.22
C LEU A 209 -0.11 15.04 1.43
N LEU A 210 -0.20 16.33 1.14
CA LEU A 210 0.82 17.08 0.41
C LEU A 210 2.15 17.10 1.18
N LEU A 211 2.14 17.30 2.49
CA LEU A 211 3.36 17.28 3.31
C LEU A 211 4.01 15.89 3.31
N VAL A 212 3.22 14.82 3.42
CA VAL A 212 3.73 13.45 3.32
C VAL A 212 4.35 13.21 1.94
N CYS A 213 3.68 13.58 0.85
CA CYS A 213 4.24 13.44 -0.49
C CYS A 213 5.52 14.29 -0.65
N ALA A 214 5.47 15.55 -0.27
CA ALA A 214 6.58 16.50 -0.40
C ALA A 214 7.85 16.04 0.33
N SER A 215 7.72 15.22 1.39
CA SER A 215 8.86 14.65 2.12
C SER A 215 9.87 13.91 1.25
N TRP A 216 9.42 13.35 0.12
CA TRP A 216 10.30 12.68 -0.85
C TRP A 216 10.32 13.36 -2.22
N TYR A 217 9.14 13.71 -2.76
CA TYR A 217 9.05 14.34 -4.08
C TYR A 217 9.75 15.70 -4.14
N GLY A 218 9.71 16.49 -3.05
CA GLY A 218 10.37 17.79 -2.98
C GLY A 218 11.89 17.68 -3.12
N PRO A 219 12.58 16.92 -2.24
CA PRO A 219 14.02 16.69 -2.36
C PRO A 219 14.43 16.00 -3.68
N MET A 220 13.62 15.09 -4.21
CA MET A 220 13.87 14.46 -5.52
C MET A 220 13.87 15.49 -6.64
N LEU A 221 12.84 16.34 -6.69
CA LEU A 221 12.75 17.41 -7.68
C LEU A 221 13.90 18.42 -7.53
N ALA A 222 14.27 18.76 -6.30
CA ALA A 222 15.38 19.68 -6.03
C ALA A 222 16.74 19.12 -6.48
N ARG A 223 16.97 17.80 -6.38
CA ARG A 223 18.24 17.16 -6.76
C ARG A 223 18.34 16.79 -8.24
N HIS A 224 17.24 16.33 -8.84
CA HIS A 224 17.23 15.71 -10.16
C HIS A 224 16.45 16.51 -11.22
N GLY A 225 15.74 17.57 -10.82
CA GLY A 225 15.07 18.49 -11.72
C GLY A 225 14.15 17.79 -12.73
N TRP A 226 14.28 18.19 -14.00
CA TRP A 226 13.43 17.67 -15.08
C TRP A 226 13.64 16.18 -15.36
N THR A 227 14.85 15.63 -15.15
CA THR A 227 15.12 14.20 -15.36
C THR A 227 14.20 13.33 -14.51
N PHE A 228 14.00 13.72 -13.24
CA PHE A 228 13.05 13.03 -12.37
C PHE A 228 11.60 13.17 -12.87
N VAL A 229 11.22 14.35 -13.37
CA VAL A 229 9.87 14.57 -13.88
C VAL A 229 9.60 13.69 -15.10
N ASP A 230 10.52 13.67 -16.06
CA ASP A 230 10.42 12.88 -17.29
C ASP A 230 10.36 11.38 -16.98
N GLU A 231 11.36 10.84 -16.27
CA GLU A 231 11.43 9.41 -16.00
C GLU A 231 10.28 8.95 -15.10
N PHE A 232 10.07 9.61 -13.96
CA PHE A 232 9.10 9.14 -12.98
C PHE A 232 7.66 9.38 -13.43
N PHE A 233 7.31 10.61 -13.81
CA PHE A 233 5.91 10.96 -14.11
C PHE A 233 5.54 10.65 -15.55
N LEU A 234 6.33 11.05 -16.54
CA LEU A 234 5.95 10.83 -17.94
C LEU A 234 6.08 9.35 -18.31
N GLN A 235 7.29 8.78 -18.18
CA GLN A 235 7.54 7.42 -18.63
C GLN A 235 6.84 6.38 -17.74
N HIS A 236 7.00 6.47 -16.42
CA HIS A 236 6.51 5.42 -15.51
C HIS A 236 5.06 5.58 -15.03
N HIS A 237 4.40 6.72 -15.25
CA HIS A 237 2.98 6.93 -14.88
C HIS A 237 2.05 7.27 -16.05
N ILE A 238 2.52 7.89 -17.12
CA ILE A 238 1.65 8.20 -18.27
C ILE A 238 1.88 7.16 -19.36
N GLU A 239 3.10 7.09 -19.89
CA GLU A 239 3.41 6.19 -21.00
C GLU A 239 3.23 4.73 -20.61
N ARG A 240 3.51 4.36 -19.36
CA ARG A 240 3.27 3.00 -18.86
C ARG A 240 1.81 2.55 -18.96
N TYR A 241 0.84 3.46 -18.95
CA TYR A 241 -0.59 3.13 -19.08
C TYR A 241 -1.13 3.37 -20.48
N VAL A 242 -0.61 4.37 -21.20
CA VAL A 242 -1.16 4.82 -22.49
C VAL A 242 -0.44 4.21 -23.69
N THR A 243 0.78 3.67 -23.49
CA THR A 243 1.61 3.15 -24.58
C THR A 243 2.04 1.70 -24.32
N GLU A 244 2.48 1.01 -25.37
CA GLU A 244 3.06 -0.34 -25.27
C GLU A 244 4.55 -0.35 -24.89
N ARG A 245 5.13 0.78 -24.45
CA ARG A 245 6.57 0.94 -24.19
C ARG A 245 7.16 -0.15 -23.28
N PHE A 246 6.38 -0.66 -22.34
CA PHE A 246 6.80 -1.72 -21.40
C PHE A 246 6.33 -3.13 -21.78
N ARG A 247 5.67 -3.32 -22.94
CA ARG A 247 5.29 -4.64 -23.52
C ARG A 247 4.70 -5.65 -22.53
N HIS A 248 3.71 -5.20 -21.74
CA HIS A 248 2.90 -6.08 -20.89
C HIS A 248 1.45 -6.18 -21.40
N PRO A 249 1.20 -6.66 -22.63
CA PRO A 249 -0.16 -6.82 -23.12
C PRO A 249 -0.89 -7.91 -22.35
N GLY A 250 -2.17 -7.70 -22.08
CA GLY A 250 -3.06 -8.69 -21.50
C GLY A 250 -4.48 -8.46 -22.00
N PRO A 251 -5.33 -9.51 -22.03
CA PRO A 251 -6.72 -9.33 -22.39
C PRO A 251 -7.45 -8.43 -21.39
N ILE A 252 -8.55 -7.78 -21.81
CA ILE A 252 -9.35 -6.93 -20.91
C ILE A 252 -9.86 -7.68 -19.66
N TYR A 253 -10.03 -8.99 -19.77
CA TYR A 253 -10.44 -9.89 -18.68
C TYR A 253 -9.25 -10.44 -17.87
N TYR A 254 -8.01 -9.99 -18.09
CA TYR A 254 -6.81 -10.55 -17.45
C TYR A 254 -6.93 -10.68 -15.93
N TYR A 255 -7.50 -9.66 -15.28
CA TYR A 255 -7.66 -9.67 -13.82
C TYR A 255 -8.79 -10.56 -13.32
N LEU A 256 -9.74 -10.99 -14.16
CA LEU A 256 -10.82 -11.87 -13.74
C LEU A 256 -10.29 -13.22 -13.21
N PRO A 257 -9.51 -14.03 -13.96
CA PRO A 257 -8.95 -15.26 -13.43
C PRO A 257 -7.95 -15.02 -12.29
N VAL A 258 -7.18 -13.92 -12.34
CA VAL A 258 -6.24 -13.56 -11.26
C VAL A 258 -6.98 -13.33 -9.94
N LEU A 259 -8.14 -12.67 -9.97
CA LEU A 259 -8.96 -12.45 -8.78
C LEU A 259 -9.65 -13.73 -8.34
N LEU A 260 -10.17 -14.56 -9.25
CA LEU A 260 -10.83 -15.82 -8.90
C LEU A 260 -9.87 -16.82 -8.24
N VAL A 261 -8.63 -16.92 -8.74
CA VAL A 261 -7.59 -17.76 -8.16
C VAL A 261 -7.00 -17.10 -6.92
N GLY A 262 -6.73 -15.80 -6.98
CA GLY A 262 -6.18 -15.04 -5.87
C GLY A 262 -7.10 -14.98 -4.65
N ALA A 263 -8.41 -15.00 -4.86
CA ALA A 263 -9.42 -15.01 -3.79
C ALA A 263 -9.80 -16.42 -3.32
N PHE A 264 -9.33 -17.49 -3.96
CA PHE A 264 -9.54 -18.86 -3.48
C PHE A 264 -9.00 -19.00 -2.04
N PRO A 265 -9.66 -19.70 -1.10
CA PRO A 265 -10.85 -20.52 -1.25
C PRO A 265 -12.18 -19.76 -1.12
N TRP A 266 -12.17 -18.42 -1.07
CA TRP A 266 -13.36 -17.60 -0.81
C TRP A 266 -14.21 -17.32 -2.04
N THR A 267 -13.69 -17.63 -3.23
CA THR A 267 -14.36 -17.41 -4.51
C THR A 267 -15.79 -17.97 -4.59
N PRO A 268 -16.12 -19.17 -4.09
CA PRO A 268 -17.50 -19.66 -4.08
C PRO A 268 -18.47 -18.76 -3.31
N LEU A 269 -18.01 -18.09 -2.24
CA LEU A 269 -18.83 -17.17 -1.45
C LEU A 269 -19.17 -15.89 -2.22
N LEU A 270 -18.34 -15.50 -3.20
CA LEU A 270 -18.59 -14.34 -4.06
C LEU A 270 -19.69 -14.62 -5.10
N ILE A 271 -19.90 -15.89 -5.46
CA ILE A 271 -20.87 -16.31 -6.49
C ILE A 271 -22.24 -16.61 -5.85
N SER A 272 -22.27 -16.95 -4.56
CA SER A 272 -23.49 -17.31 -3.84
C SER A 272 -24.27 -16.14 -3.23
N ALA A 273 -23.80 -14.90 -3.40
CA ALA A 273 -24.42 -13.67 -2.87
C ALA A 273 -25.11 -12.88 -3.98
#